data_AF-A0A5K0VPP2-F1
#
_entry.id   AF-A0A5K0VPP2-F1
#
_cell.length_a   1.000
_cell.length_b   1.000
_cell.length_c   1.000
_cell.angle_alpha   90.00
_cell.angle_beta   90.00
_cell.angle_gamma   90.00
#
_symmetry.space_group_name_H-M   'P 1'
#
loop_
_entity.id
_entity.type
_entity.pdbx_description
1 polymer ?
#
loop_
_entity_poly.entity_id
_entity_poly.type
_entity_poly.pdbx_seq_one_letter_code
_entity_poly.pdbx_strand_id
1 'polypeptide(L)' 'AGTFFYHAHYGMQRSAGLYGSLIVNVADGQKEPFDYDGELSLLLSD' A
#
# COMPACT_ATOMS: atom_id res chain seq x y z
N ALA A 1 -5.32 -6.30 8.56
CA ALA A 1 -4.13 -6.05 7.74
C ALA A 1 -4.54 -5.95 6.28
N GLY A 2 -3.76 -5.28 5.44
CA GLY A 2 -4.01 -5.20 4.02
C GLY A 2 -3.11 -4.20 3.29
N THR A 3 -3.04 -4.38 1.97
CA THR A 3 -2.30 -3.50 1.06
C THR A 3 -3.28 -2.55 0.39
N PHE A 4 -3.15 -1.26 0.70
CA PHE A 4 -3.93 -0.17 0.13
C PHE A 4 -3.01 0.84 -0.54
N PHE A 5 -3.61 1.88 -1.10
CA PHE A 5 -2.89 3.02 -1.65
C PHE A 5 -3.72 4.28 -1.44
N TYR A 6 -3.06 5.43 -1.47
CA TYR A 6 -3.71 6.74 -1.48
C TYR A 6 -3.30 7.49 -2.74
N HIS A 7 -4.15 8.42 -3.15
CA HIS A 7 -3.80 9.40 -4.18
C HIS A 7 -4.64 10.67 -4.02
N ALA A 8 -4.14 11.77 -4.57
CA ALA A 8 -4.92 12.99 -4.65
C ALA A 8 -6.16 12.80 -5.54
N HIS A 9 -7.26 13.42 -5.12
CA HIS A 9 -8.57 13.36 -5.79
C HIS A 9 -9.06 14.72 -6.30
N TYR A 10 -8.17 15.71 -6.38
CA TYR A 10 -8.50 17.01 -6.94
C TYR A 10 -7.84 17.19 -8.31
N GLY A 11 -8.66 17.48 -9.33
CA GLY A 11 -8.20 17.66 -10.71
C GLY A 11 -7.39 16.47 -11.21
N MET A 12 -6.28 16.75 -11.89
CA MET A 12 -5.39 15.74 -12.48
C MET A 12 -4.15 15.44 -11.62
N GLN A 13 -4.18 15.76 -10.32
CA GLN A 13 -3.01 15.65 -9.44
C GLN A 13 -2.50 14.21 -9.27
N ARG A 14 -3.38 13.20 -9.36
CA ARG A 14 -2.94 11.79 -9.37
C ARG A 14 -1.97 11.51 -10.51
N SER A 15 -2.32 11.88 -11.74
CA SER A 15 -1.46 11.69 -12.92
C SER A 15 -0.17 12.52 -12.86
N ALA A 16 -0.15 13.58 -12.05
CA ALA A 16 1.06 14.35 -11.76
C ALA A 16 1.98 13.68 -10.70
N GLY A 17 1.68 12.45 -10.27
CA GLY A 17 2.53 11.67 -9.37
C GLY A 17 2.11 11.70 -7.90
N LEU A 18 0.97 12.32 -7.55
CA LEU A 18 0.54 12.42 -6.16
C LEU A 18 -0.23 11.18 -5.69
N TYR A 19 0.50 10.09 -5.46
CA TYR A 19 0.00 8.81 -4.96
C TYR A 19 1.09 8.05 -4.17
N GLY A 20 0.69 7.03 -3.41
CA GLY A 20 1.61 6.18 -2.68
C GLY A 20 0.94 4.97 -2.03
N SER A 21 1.74 4.00 -1.58
CA SER A 21 1.26 2.81 -0.88
C SER A 21 0.82 3.14 0.55
N LEU A 22 -0.19 2.42 1.03
CA LEU A 22 -0.66 2.41 2.41
C LEU A 22 -0.75 0.96 2.88
N ILE A 23 0.25 0.49 3.61
CA ILE A 23 0.31 -0.89 4.12
C ILE A 23 -0.15 -0.88 5.57
N VAL A 24 -1.15 -1.69 5.88
CA VAL A 24 -1.66 -1.87 7.25
C VAL A 24 -1.28 -3.26 7.71
N ASN A 25 -0.38 -3.36 8.68
CA ASN A 25 0.03 -4.64 9.26
C ASN A 25 -1.09 -5.26 10.13
N VAL A 26 -0.92 -6.52 10.51
CA VAL A 26 -1.70 -7.09 11.61
C VAL A 26 -1.46 -6.31 12.90
N ALA A 27 -2.43 -6.37 13.82
CA ALA A 27 -2.27 -5.74 15.12
C ALA A 27 -1.11 -6.36 15.91
N ASP A 28 -0.54 -5.60 16.83
CA ASP A 28 0.58 -6.06 17.67
C ASP A 28 0.25 -7.39 18.37
N GLY A 29 1.18 -8.34 18.27
CA GLY A 29 1.02 -9.69 18.85
C GLY A 29 0.22 -10.67 17.99
N GLN A 30 -0.32 -10.25 16.85
CA GLN A 30 -0.92 -11.14 15.85
C GLN A 30 0.07 -11.46 14.72
N LYS A 31 -0.21 -12.53 13.99
CA LYS A 31 0.55 -12.93 12.80
C LYS A 31 -0.37 -13.01 11.59
N GLU A 32 0.19 -12.78 10.41
CA GLU A 32 -0.49 -13.08 9.16
C GLU A 32 -0.81 -14.59 9.09
N PRO A 33 -1.83 -15.02 8.33
CA PRO A 33 -2.22 -16.43 8.24
C PRO A 33 -1.17 -17.34 7.60
N PHE A 34 -0.14 -16.78 6.97
CA PHE A 34 0.91 -17.49 6.23
C PHE A 34 2.29 -16.89 6.54
N ASP A 35 3.31 -17.74 6.61
CA ASP A 35 4.70 -17.32 6.82
C ASP A 35 5.40 -17.01 5.49
N TYR A 36 6.28 -16.01 5.53
CA TYR A 36 7.12 -15.60 4.40
C TYR A 36 8.45 -15.01 4.92
N ASP A 37 9.54 -15.21 4.17
CA ASP A 37 10.88 -14.77 4.57
C ASP A 37 11.13 -13.27 4.34
N GLY A 38 10.31 -12.63 3.49
CA GLY A 38 10.40 -11.22 3.16
C GLY A 38 9.26 -10.77 2.25
N GLU A 39 9.12 -9.44 2.11
CA GLU A 39 8.05 -8.82 1.33
C GLU A 39 8.60 -7.79 0.34
N LEU A 40 7.91 -7.64 -0.80
CA LEU A 40 8.18 -6.62 -1.81
C LEU A 40 6.87 -5.96 -2.21
N SER A 41 6.80 -4.64 -2.08
CA SER A 41 5.64 -3.85 -2.49
C SER A 41 5.89 -3.18 -3.84
N LEU A 42 4.96 -3.38 -4.79
CA LEU A 42 4.96 -2.75 -6.11
C LEU A 42 3.67 -1.95 -6.29
N LEU A 43 3.80 -0.64 -6.58
CA LEU A 43 2.68 0.23 -6.94
C LEU A 43 2.77 0.56 -8.43
N LEU A 44 1.77 0.13 -9.19
CA LEU A 44 1.72 0.34 -10.63
C LEU A 44 1.09 1.70 -10.97
N SER A 45 1.80 2.48 -11.76
CA SER A 45 1.34 3.72 -12.40
C SER A 45 1.79 3.73 -13.86
N ASP A 46 1.20 4.61 -14.67
CA ASP A 46 1.63 4.92 -16.03
C ASP A 46 2.65 6.05 -16.09
#